data_AF-A0A495II08-F1
#
_entry.id   AF-A0A495II08-F1
#
_cell.length_a   1.000
_cell.length_b   1.000
_cell.length_c   1.000
_cell.angle_alpha   90.00
_cell.angle_beta   90.00
_cell.angle_gamma   90.00
#
_symmetry.space_group_name_H-M   'P 1'
#
loop_
_entity.id
_entity.type
_entity.pdbx_description
1 polymer ?
#
loop_
_entity_poly.entity_id
_entity_poly.type
_entity_poly.pdbx_seq_one_letter_code
_entity_poly.pdbx_strand_id
1 'polypeptide(L)'
;MRRAAHTIATGPEDDGAFRALYDLASIAADHPEVRVIGGHMVGLLAAAFPSPGLVARRTGDADAGLPLTLADDGSIHASLVRAGYNAIKGNRYVHDQRVIDVLVPTLNGRFGDTIRAGRAYDAMPGLHLALGAPIVIDANLTLTDGTVLECAVPVPTVENAVVLKAYAWRDRWVRTVKDTVDLSNLLHIVDAHGRDEIGGWRLDEGGLQGARGDAVRILHQMIPPIRAGSATPPALDRRKLEVLIRRWARE
;
A
#
# COMPACT_ATOMS: atom_id res chain seq x y z
N MET A 1 6.61 13.48 8.21
CA MET A 1 5.75 13.30 9.42
C MET A 1 6.07 11.95 10.04
N ARG A 2 5.99 11.80 11.37
CA ARG A 2 6.27 10.54 12.08
C ARG A 2 5.09 10.14 12.97
N ARG A 3 4.74 8.85 13.00
CA ARG A 3 3.64 8.25 13.79
C ARG A 3 4.08 6.90 14.34
N ALA A 4 3.34 6.35 15.31
CA ALA A 4 3.56 5.00 15.82
C ALA A 4 2.40 4.07 15.43
N ALA A 5 2.71 2.79 15.24
CA ALA A 5 1.73 1.74 15.03
C ALA A 5 2.11 0.48 15.81
N HIS A 6 1.11 -0.19 16.38
CA HIS A 6 1.29 -1.46 17.08
C HIS A 6 0.40 -2.51 16.41
N THR A 7 0.98 -3.63 16.02
CA THR A 7 0.24 -4.70 15.34
C THR A 7 0.68 -6.06 15.88
N ILE A 8 -0.28 -6.98 16.04
CA ILE A 8 -0.05 -8.29 16.64
C ILE A 8 -0.40 -9.39 15.63
N ALA A 9 0.52 -10.33 15.45
CA ALA A 9 0.35 -11.51 14.64
C ALA A 9 -0.64 -12.47 15.31
N THR A 10 -1.50 -13.11 14.52
CA THR A 10 -2.46 -14.12 15.02
C THR A 10 -2.20 -15.52 14.49
N GLY A 11 -1.19 -15.68 13.65
CA GLY A 11 -0.78 -16.98 13.14
C GLY A 11 0.53 -16.90 12.36
N PRO A 12 1.04 -18.04 11.87
CA PRO A 12 2.33 -18.12 11.19
C PRO A 12 2.43 -17.27 9.91
N GLU A 13 1.32 -17.09 9.19
CA GLU A 13 1.28 -16.22 8.00
C GLU A 13 1.55 -14.75 8.36
N ASP A 14 1.01 -14.27 9.49
CA ASP A 14 1.28 -12.92 9.98
C ASP A 14 2.74 -12.78 10.42
N ASP A 15 3.31 -13.80 11.06
CA ASP A 15 4.71 -13.79 11.46
C ASP A 15 5.64 -13.69 10.24
N GLY A 16 5.36 -14.45 9.18
CA GLY A 16 6.07 -14.37 7.91
C GLY A 16 5.98 -12.99 7.28
N ALA A 17 4.79 -12.40 7.26
CA ALA A 17 4.55 -11.06 6.73
C ALA A 17 5.28 -9.97 7.55
N PHE A 18 5.22 -10.04 8.88
CA PHE A 18 5.91 -9.08 9.77
C PHE A 18 7.42 -9.18 9.67
N ARG A 19 7.98 -10.38 9.56
CA ARG A 19 9.40 -10.56 9.30
C ARG A 19 9.80 -10.02 7.93
N ALA A 20 9.00 -10.25 6.88
CA ALA A 20 9.23 -9.67 5.57
C ALA A 20 9.20 -8.13 5.58
N LEU A 21 8.24 -7.54 6.29
CA LEU A 21 8.16 -6.10 6.48
C LEU A 21 9.36 -5.55 7.24
N TYR A 22 9.79 -6.22 8.31
CA TYR A 22 10.97 -5.84 9.09
C TYR A 22 12.25 -5.88 8.26
N ASP A 23 12.46 -6.96 7.50
CA ASP A 23 13.60 -7.11 6.59
C ASP A 23 13.59 -6.02 5.51
N LEU A 24 12.43 -5.77 4.90
CA LEU A 24 12.25 -4.70 3.91
C LEU A 24 12.53 -3.32 4.50
N ALA A 25 12.02 -3.01 5.69
CA ALA A 25 12.25 -1.73 6.36
C ALA A 25 13.73 -1.54 6.70
N SER A 26 14.41 -2.61 7.12
CA SER A 26 15.85 -2.59 7.40
C SER A 26 16.67 -2.30 6.13
N ILE A 27 16.31 -2.93 5.00
CA ILE A 27 16.95 -2.64 3.70
C ILE A 27 16.64 -1.21 3.26
N ALA A 28 15.40 -0.75 3.39
CA ALA A 28 14.98 0.59 2.99
C ALA A 28 15.61 1.72 3.83
N ALA A 29 16.18 1.42 5.00
CA ALA A 29 16.83 2.41 5.85
C ALA A 29 18.01 3.12 5.14
N ASP A 30 18.73 2.41 4.28
CA ASP A 30 19.83 2.95 3.47
C ASP A 30 19.35 3.57 2.13
N HIS A 31 18.04 3.49 1.84
CA HIS A 31 17.42 3.86 0.58
C HIS A 31 16.19 4.75 0.82
N PRO A 32 16.36 6.05 1.14
CA PRO A 32 15.27 6.95 1.53
C PRO A 32 14.25 7.20 0.42
N GLU A 33 14.53 6.83 -0.82
CA GLU A 33 13.59 6.82 -1.95
C GLU A 33 12.63 5.61 -1.98
N VAL A 34 12.89 4.54 -1.21
CA VAL A 34 12.03 3.35 -1.15
C VAL A 34 10.82 3.59 -0.26
N ARG A 35 9.67 3.04 -0.65
CA ARG A 35 8.44 3.09 0.15
C ARG A 35 7.88 1.70 0.36
N VAL A 36 7.42 1.42 1.57
CA VAL A 36 6.55 0.27 1.80
C VAL A 36 5.15 0.63 1.32
N ILE A 37 4.62 -0.16 0.40
CA ILE A 37 3.31 0.03 -0.23
C ILE A 37 2.40 -1.17 0.07
N GLY A 38 1.33 -1.34 -0.72
CA GLY A 38 0.54 -2.57 -0.69
C GLY A 38 -0.25 -2.79 0.59
N GLY A 39 -0.31 -4.04 1.08
CA GLY A 39 -1.14 -4.41 2.24
C GLY A 39 -0.64 -3.85 3.56
N HIS A 40 0.67 -3.94 3.83
CA HIS A 40 1.27 -3.44 5.06
C HIS A 40 1.14 -1.92 5.20
N MET A 41 1.30 -1.17 4.11
CA MET A 41 1.02 0.27 4.09
C MET A 41 -0.36 0.59 4.67
N VAL A 42 -1.41 -0.09 4.19
CA VAL A 42 -2.79 0.17 4.65
C VAL A 42 -2.98 -0.23 6.11
N GLY A 43 -2.48 -1.40 6.51
CA GLY A 43 -2.57 -1.86 7.90
C GLY A 43 -1.86 -0.93 8.88
N LEU A 44 -0.66 -0.47 8.52
CA LEU A 44 0.11 0.48 9.33
C LEU A 44 -0.56 1.85 9.40
N LEU A 45 -1.09 2.38 8.28
CA LEU A 45 -1.84 3.63 8.29
C LEU A 45 -3.11 3.52 9.14
N ALA A 46 -3.85 2.41 9.07
CA ALA A 46 -5.03 2.19 9.89
C ALA A 46 -4.71 2.09 11.39
N ALA A 47 -3.57 1.51 11.75
CA ALA A 47 -3.10 1.45 13.14
C ALA A 47 -2.59 2.83 13.63
N ALA A 48 -1.90 3.58 12.78
CA ALA A 48 -1.35 4.90 13.09
C ALA A 48 -2.42 6.01 13.13
N PHE A 49 -3.53 5.81 12.40
CA PHE A 49 -4.68 6.70 12.35
C PHE A 49 -5.97 5.93 12.69
N PRO A 50 -6.20 5.60 13.97
CA PRO A 50 -7.42 4.92 14.37
C PRO A 50 -8.66 5.71 13.93
N SER A 51 -9.63 5.01 13.35
CA SER A 51 -10.85 5.62 12.83
C SER A 51 -12.06 4.71 13.06
N PRO A 52 -13.27 5.27 13.30
CA PRO A 52 -14.48 4.46 13.36
C PRO A 52 -14.77 3.79 12.02
N GLY A 53 -15.18 2.52 12.04
CA GLY A 53 -15.57 1.78 10.84
C GLY A 53 -14.44 1.05 10.11
N LEU A 54 -13.22 1.03 10.67
CA LEU A 54 -12.12 0.24 10.14
C LEU A 54 -12.46 -1.26 10.18
N VAL A 55 -12.18 -1.95 9.08
CA VAL A 55 -12.31 -3.40 8.95
C VAL A 55 -10.93 -4.03 9.02
N ALA A 56 -10.74 -4.95 9.97
CA ALA A 56 -9.49 -5.66 10.12
C ALA A 56 -9.16 -6.46 8.85
N ARG A 57 -7.92 -6.32 8.37
CA ARG A 57 -7.42 -6.97 7.15
C ARG A 57 -5.96 -7.33 7.33
N ARG A 58 -5.61 -8.54 6.88
CA ARG A 58 -4.24 -9.08 6.93
C ARG A 58 -3.63 -9.17 5.53
N THR A 59 -2.31 -9.16 5.45
CA THR A 59 -1.54 -9.35 4.22
C THR A 59 -0.47 -10.40 4.49
N GLY A 60 -0.15 -11.23 3.49
CA GLY A 60 0.82 -12.31 3.63
C GLY A 60 2.21 -11.97 3.08
N ASP A 61 2.35 -10.78 2.51
CA ASP A 61 3.48 -10.30 1.74
C ASP A 61 3.79 -8.83 2.06
N ALA A 62 5.04 -8.45 1.86
CA ALA A 62 5.47 -7.06 1.88
C ALA A 62 5.72 -6.54 0.47
N ASP A 63 5.30 -5.30 0.22
CA ASP A 63 5.44 -4.67 -1.09
C ASP A 63 6.34 -3.44 -0.97
N ALA A 64 7.30 -3.33 -1.88
CA ALA A 64 8.19 -2.18 -1.98
C ALA A 64 7.93 -1.41 -3.27
N GLY A 65 7.87 -0.09 -3.19
CA GLY A 65 7.96 0.81 -4.33
C GLY A 65 9.34 1.44 -4.42
N LEU A 66 9.93 1.49 -5.61
CA LEU A 66 11.21 2.17 -5.84
C LEU A 66 11.20 3.04 -7.11
N PRO A 67 12.04 4.09 -7.18
CA PRO A 67 12.22 4.84 -8.42
C PRO A 67 12.96 4.03 -9.47
N LEU A 68 12.76 4.35 -10.75
CA LEU A 68 13.39 3.63 -11.87
C LEU A 68 14.93 3.64 -11.79
N THR A 69 15.53 4.74 -11.31
CA THR A 69 16.97 4.86 -11.13
C THR A 69 17.53 3.81 -10.17
N LEU A 70 16.82 3.54 -9.08
CA LEU A 70 17.19 2.50 -8.10
C LEU A 70 16.94 1.09 -8.66
N ALA A 71 15.96 0.94 -9.55
CA ALA A 71 15.72 -0.33 -10.25
C ALA A 71 16.87 -0.64 -11.22
N ASP A 72 17.39 0.39 -11.87
CA ASP A 72 18.46 0.32 -12.86
C ASP A 72 19.84 0.10 -12.22
N ASP A 73 20.06 0.51 -10.97
CA ASP A 73 21.32 0.22 -10.26
C ASP A 73 21.39 -1.17 -9.62
N GLY A 74 20.24 -1.81 -9.35
CA GLY A 74 20.16 -3.16 -8.81
C GLY A 74 20.58 -3.30 -7.34
N SER A 75 20.76 -2.20 -6.61
CA SER A 75 21.17 -2.19 -5.19
C SER A 75 20.16 -2.90 -4.29
N ILE A 76 18.85 -2.63 -4.46
CA ILE A 76 17.78 -3.30 -3.69
C ILE A 76 17.77 -4.81 -3.96
N HIS A 77 17.97 -5.21 -5.22
CA HIS A 77 18.10 -6.62 -5.57
C HIS A 77 19.28 -7.27 -4.84
N ALA A 78 20.46 -6.63 -4.88
CA ALA A 78 21.65 -7.14 -4.20
C ALA A 78 21.47 -7.21 -2.67
N SER A 79 20.81 -6.23 -2.07
CA SER A 79 20.49 -6.21 -0.62
C SER A 79 19.54 -7.33 -0.23
N LEU A 80 18.48 -7.58 -1.01
CA LEU A 80 17.54 -8.68 -0.78
C LEU A 80 18.23 -10.05 -0.89
N VAL A 81 19.06 -10.25 -1.92
CA VAL A 81 19.82 -11.50 -2.09
C VAL A 81 20.80 -11.71 -0.94
N ARG A 82 21.49 -10.66 -0.49
CA ARG A 82 22.39 -10.71 0.66
C ARG A 82 21.66 -11.04 1.97
N ALA A 83 20.40 -10.61 2.10
CA ALA A 83 19.52 -10.95 3.21
C ALA A 83 18.94 -12.39 3.11
N GLY A 84 19.31 -13.17 2.09
CA GLY A 84 18.91 -14.57 1.94
C GLY A 84 17.65 -14.80 1.11
N TYR A 85 17.12 -13.75 0.46
CA TYR A 85 15.99 -13.89 -0.43
C TYR A 85 16.40 -14.43 -1.80
N ASN A 86 15.64 -15.41 -2.28
CA ASN A 86 15.75 -15.89 -3.65
C ASN A 86 14.85 -15.06 -4.56
N ALA A 87 15.43 -14.49 -5.61
CA ALA A 87 14.66 -13.91 -6.70
C ALA A 87 13.96 -15.03 -7.48
N ILE A 88 12.63 -15.04 -7.48
CA ILE A 88 11.85 -16.04 -8.21
C ILE A 88 11.51 -15.46 -9.58
N LYS A 89 10.22 -15.27 -9.90
CA LYS A 89 9.74 -14.75 -11.17
C LYS A 89 9.18 -13.35 -10.99
N GLY A 90 9.24 -12.53 -12.05
CA GLY A 90 8.65 -11.19 -12.04
C GLY A 90 9.32 -10.32 -11.01
N ASN A 91 8.56 -9.62 -10.19
CA ASN A 91 9.00 -8.77 -9.09
C ASN A 91 9.26 -9.48 -7.74
N ARG A 92 9.09 -10.80 -7.67
CA ARG A 92 8.98 -11.52 -6.39
C ARG A 92 10.30 -12.03 -5.80
N TYR A 93 10.44 -11.90 -4.50
CA TYR A 93 11.54 -12.39 -3.66
C TYR A 93 10.99 -13.24 -2.51
N VAL A 94 11.61 -14.41 -2.25
CA VAL A 94 11.14 -15.35 -1.22
C VAL A 94 12.29 -15.81 -0.32
N HIS A 95 12.07 -15.78 0.99
CA HIS A 95 12.93 -16.37 2.02
C HIS A 95 12.07 -17.10 3.05
N ASP A 96 12.09 -18.43 3.04
CA ASP A 96 11.16 -19.27 3.81
C ASP A 96 9.69 -18.88 3.58
N GLN A 97 8.98 -18.44 4.62
CA GLN A 97 7.59 -17.96 4.57
C GLN A 97 7.47 -16.46 4.25
N ARG A 98 8.60 -15.75 4.08
CA ARG A 98 8.65 -14.31 3.85
C ARG A 98 8.61 -14.03 2.36
N VAL A 99 7.68 -13.17 1.94
CA VAL A 99 7.52 -12.77 0.54
C VAL A 99 7.64 -11.26 0.44
N ILE A 100 8.52 -10.80 -0.45
CA ILE A 100 8.66 -9.38 -0.81
C ILE A 100 8.43 -9.23 -2.32
N ASP A 101 7.45 -8.41 -2.69
CA ASP A 101 7.20 -8.01 -4.07
C ASP A 101 7.69 -6.57 -4.30
N VAL A 102 8.37 -6.34 -5.42
CA VAL A 102 9.10 -5.09 -5.67
C VAL A 102 8.59 -4.41 -6.95
N LEU A 103 8.00 -3.22 -6.82
CA LEU A 103 7.28 -2.52 -7.88
C LEU A 103 7.99 -1.22 -8.29
N VAL A 104 7.82 -0.85 -9.55
CA VAL A 104 8.38 0.37 -10.15
C VAL A 104 7.29 1.24 -10.76
N PRO A 105 7.46 2.57 -10.90
CA PRO A 105 6.43 3.40 -11.49
C PRO A 105 6.31 3.21 -13.00
N THR A 106 5.08 3.30 -13.50
CA THR A 106 4.78 3.57 -14.90
C THR A 106 4.13 4.95 -15.05
N LEU A 107 4.37 5.61 -16.18
CA LEU A 107 3.80 6.92 -16.53
C LEU A 107 2.72 6.83 -17.61
N ASN A 108 2.42 5.65 -18.14
CA ASN A 108 1.41 5.45 -19.18
C ASN A 108 -0.01 5.15 -18.61
N GLY A 109 -0.17 5.19 -17.29
CA GLY A 109 -1.47 4.97 -16.61
C GLY A 109 -1.95 3.50 -16.57
N ARG A 110 -1.11 2.54 -16.97
CA ARG A 110 -1.45 1.11 -17.06
C ARG A 110 -0.43 0.25 -16.32
N PHE A 111 -0.88 -0.84 -15.72
CA PHE A 111 0.03 -1.88 -15.24
C PHE A 111 0.75 -2.55 -16.41
N GLY A 112 1.91 -3.13 -16.12
CA GLY A 112 2.65 -3.95 -17.07
C GLY A 112 4.00 -4.36 -16.51
N ASP A 113 4.76 -5.11 -17.31
CA ASP A 113 6.06 -5.63 -16.88
C ASP A 113 7.18 -4.78 -17.48
N THR A 114 8.27 -4.62 -16.75
CA THR A 114 9.49 -3.99 -17.27
C THR A 114 10.73 -4.72 -16.78
N ILE A 115 11.80 -4.70 -17.56
CA ILE A 115 13.09 -5.26 -17.16
C ILE A 115 14.06 -4.11 -16.89
N ARG A 116 14.67 -4.10 -15.71
CA ARG A 116 15.62 -3.10 -15.22
C ARG A 116 16.79 -3.83 -14.57
N ALA A 117 18.03 -3.48 -14.92
CA ALA A 117 19.23 -4.18 -14.45
C ALA A 117 19.18 -5.72 -14.60
N GLY A 118 18.55 -6.23 -15.66
CA GLY A 118 18.37 -7.68 -15.88
C GLY A 118 17.29 -8.35 -15.00
N ARG A 119 16.55 -7.59 -14.19
CA ARG A 119 15.46 -8.06 -13.34
C ARG A 119 14.11 -7.57 -13.83
N ALA A 120 13.11 -8.44 -13.83
CA ALA A 120 11.73 -8.06 -14.11
C ALA A 120 11.10 -7.36 -12.90
N TYR A 121 10.27 -6.36 -13.16
CA TYR A 121 9.48 -5.63 -12.17
C TYR A 121 8.07 -5.37 -12.70
N ASP A 122 7.10 -5.36 -11.80
CA ASP A 122 5.74 -4.94 -12.12
C ASP A 122 5.70 -3.41 -12.05
N ALA A 123 5.31 -2.80 -13.16
CA ALA A 123 5.17 -1.37 -13.30
C ALA A 123 3.76 -0.94 -12.88
N MET A 124 3.67 -0.02 -11.92
CA MET A 124 2.42 0.39 -11.30
C MET A 124 2.10 1.88 -11.56
N PRO A 125 0.89 2.21 -12.04
CA PRO A 125 0.46 3.60 -12.20
C PRO A 125 0.22 4.27 -10.84
N GLY A 126 0.52 5.56 -10.77
CA GLY A 126 0.42 6.34 -9.52
C GLY A 126 1.58 6.14 -8.54
N LEU A 127 2.44 5.13 -8.73
CA LEU A 127 3.57 4.87 -7.81
C LEU A 127 4.55 6.05 -7.71
N HIS A 128 4.73 6.82 -8.78
CA HIS A 128 5.57 8.02 -8.74
C HIS A 128 5.11 9.06 -7.70
N LEU A 129 3.80 9.14 -7.40
CA LEU A 129 3.31 10.02 -6.33
C LEU A 129 3.65 9.45 -4.95
N ALA A 130 3.50 8.13 -4.78
CA ALA A 130 3.75 7.43 -3.53
C ALA A 130 5.23 7.49 -3.08
N LEU A 131 6.17 7.59 -4.03
CA LEU A 131 7.60 7.79 -3.77
C LEU A 131 7.97 9.20 -3.29
N GLY A 132 7.00 10.12 -3.20
CA GLY A 132 7.20 11.46 -2.62
C GLY A 132 7.50 11.45 -1.11
N ALA A 133 7.25 12.58 -0.45
CA ALA A 133 7.48 12.73 0.98
C ALA A 133 6.68 11.68 1.80
N PRO A 134 7.33 10.89 2.69
CA PRO A 134 6.67 9.80 3.39
C PRO A 134 5.98 10.26 4.68
N ILE A 135 5.05 9.42 5.13
CA ILE A 135 4.73 9.26 6.54
C ILE A 135 5.65 8.15 7.06
N VAL A 136 6.49 8.45 8.05
CA VAL A 136 7.33 7.44 8.70
C VAL A 136 6.53 6.86 9.88
N ILE A 137 6.37 5.54 9.89
CA ILE A 137 5.67 4.84 10.96
C ILE A 137 6.68 4.05 11.78
N ASP A 138 6.78 4.36 13.07
CA ASP A 138 7.48 3.55 14.06
C ASP A 138 6.61 2.33 14.38
N ALA A 139 6.89 1.23 13.70
CA ALA A 139 6.12 0.01 13.77
C ALA A 139 6.65 -0.91 14.88
N ASN A 140 5.75 -1.34 15.75
CA ASN A 140 5.97 -2.36 16.76
C ASN A 140 5.19 -3.61 16.35
N LEU A 141 5.89 -4.59 15.78
CA LEU A 141 5.30 -5.81 15.24
C LEU A 141 5.49 -6.95 16.25
N THR A 142 4.43 -7.37 16.93
CA THR A 142 4.49 -8.50 17.87
C THR A 142 4.17 -9.80 17.14
N LEU A 143 5.10 -10.74 17.16
CA LEU A 143 4.95 -12.08 16.58
C LEU A 143 4.15 -13.01 17.50
N THR A 144 3.71 -14.16 17.00
CA THR A 144 2.91 -15.12 17.78
C THR A 144 3.65 -15.72 18.97
N ASP A 145 4.99 -15.76 18.92
CA ASP A 145 5.86 -16.20 20.03
C ASP A 145 6.14 -15.09 21.06
N GLY A 146 5.58 -13.89 20.87
CA GLY A 146 5.79 -12.73 21.73
C GLY A 146 7.03 -11.89 21.39
N THR A 147 7.83 -12.30 20.41
CA THR A 147 8.95 -11.48 19.92
C THR A 147 8.42 -10.16 19.36
N VAL A 148 9.06 -9.04 19.72
CA VAL A 148 8.74 -7.73 19.17
C VAL A 148 9.82 -7.32 18.17
N LEU A 149 9.39 -6.96 16.97
CA LEU A 149 10.23 -6.34 15.94
C LEU A 149 9.90 -4.86 15.87
N GLU A 150 10.91 -4.01 16.03
CA GLU A 150 10.77 -2.55 15.97
C GLU A 150 11.46 -2.00 14.73
N CYS A 151 10.74 -1.30 13.87
CA CYS A 151 11.33 -0.68 12.68
C CYS A 151 10.64 0.64 12.30
N ALA A 152 11.40 1.53 11.65
CA ALA A 152 10.85 2.74 11.04
C ALA A 152 10.46 2.43 9.59
N VAL A 153 9.18 2.56 9.27
CA VAL A 153 8.61 2.17 7.98
C VAL A 153 8.17 3.42 7.22
N PRO A 154 8.88 3.83 6.15
CA PRO A 154 8.42 4.92 5.29
C PRO A 154 7.28 4.43 4.40
N VAL A 155 6.08 4.96 4.63
CA VAL A 155 4.88 4.69 3.81
C VAL A 155 4.43 5.95 3.07
N PRO A 156 3.68 5.81 1.96
CA PRO A 156 3.02 6.94 1.31
C PRO A 156 2.04 7.67 2.23
N THR A 157 1.69 8.91 1.85
CA THR A 157 0.56 9.63 2.45
C THR A 157 -0.76 8.88 2.22
N VAL A 158 -1.80 9.19 3.00
CA VAL A 158 -3.10 8.52 2.86
C VAL A 158 -3.70 8.74 1.47
N GLU A 159 -3.54 9.94 0.91
CA GLU A 159 -3.92 10.23 -0.49
C GLU A 159 -3.22 9.28 -1.47
N ASN A 160 -1.89 9.19 -1.40
CA ASN A 160 -1.13 8.41 -2.34
C ASN A 160 -1.43 6.91 -2.19
N ALA A 161 -1.68 6.44 -0.96
CA ALA A 161 -2.16 5.09 -0.70
C ALA A 161 -3.52 4.82 -1.39
N VAL A 162 -4.46 5.78 -1.32
CA VAL A 162 -5.75 5.70 -2.04
C VAL A 162 -5.55 5.64 -3.55
N VAL A 163 -4.67 6.47 -4.11
CA VAL A 163 -4.35 6.45 -5.55
C VAL A 163 -3.86 5.06 -5.97
N LEU A 164 -2.91 4.48 -5.23
CA LEU A 164 -2.38 3.15 -5.53
C LEU A 164 -3.46 2.07 -5.47
N LYS A 165 -4.29 2.09 -4.42
CA LYS A 165 -5.33 1.09 -4.22
C LYS A 165 -6.48 1.23 -5.21
N ALA A 166 -6.79 2.45 -5.67
CA ALA A 166 -7.75 2.67 -6.74
C ALA A 166 -7.27 1.99 -8.04
N TYR A 167 -6.02 2.24 -8.45
CA TYR A 167 -5.45 1.57 -9.62
C TYR A 167 -5.45 0.04 -9.48
N ALA A 168 -5.03 -0.50 -8.33
CA ALA A 168 -5.05 -1.93 -8.08
C ALA A 168 -6.47 -2.53 -8.18
N TRP A 169 -7.47 -1.85 -7.61
CA TRP A 169 -8.87 -2.27 -7.70
C TRP A 169 -9.39 -2.31 -9.14
N ARG A 170 -9.01 -1.32 -9.98
CA ARG A 170 -9.43 -1.26 -11.39
C ARG A 170 -8.81 -2.38 -12.23
N ASP A 171 -7.53 -2.68 -12.01
CA ASP A 171 -6.75 -3.55 -12.87
C ASP A 171 -7.00 -5.05 -12.63
N ARG A 172 -7.32 -5.43 -11.38
CA ARG A 172 -7.59 -6.83 -11.05
C ARG A 172 -8.90 -7.28 -11.69
N TRP A 173 -8.78 -8.25 -12.62
CA TRP A 173 -9.90 -8.86 -13.38
C TRP A 173 -11.06 -9.33 -12.48
N VAL A 174 -10.74 -9.79 -11.27
CA VAL A 174 -11.69 -9.95 -10.18
C VAL A 174 -11.48 -8.76 -9.25
N ARG A 175 -12.35 -7.75 -9.33
CA ARG A 175 -12.36 -6.60 -8.40
C ARG A 175 -12.34 -7.13 -6.96
N THR A 176 -11.16 -7.08 -6.32
CA THR A 176 -10.98 -7.90 -5.13
C THR A 176 -11.65 -7.26 -3.92
N VAL A 177 -12.30 -8.09 -3.12
CA VAL A 177 -12.83 -7.72 -1.79
C VAL A 177 -11.75 -7.03 -0.94
N LYS A 178 -10.48 -7.45 -1.10
CA LYS A 178 -9.30 -6.90 -0.41
C LYS A 178 -9.07 -5.42 -0.74
N ASP A 179 -9.08 -5.05 -2.01
CA ASP A 179 -8.84 -3.65 -2.41
C ASP A 179 -10.02 -2.74 -2.02
N THR A 180 -11.27 -3.26 -2.06
CA THR A 180 -12.43 -2.51 -1.54
C THR A 180 -12.30 -2.22 -0.04
N VAL A 181 -11.85 -3.19 0.76
CA VAL A 181 -11.60 -3.01 2.20
C VAL A 181 -10.49 -2.00 2.43
N ASP A 182 -9.39 -2.09 1.68
CA ASP A 182 -8.26 -1.17 1.80
C ASP A 182 -8.70 0.28 1.53
N LEU A 183 -9.45 0.49 0.44
CA LEU A 183 -9.98 1.81 0.08
C LEU A 183 -10.99 2.32 1.12
N SER A 184 -11.83 1.43 1.66
CA SER A 184 -12.74 1.80 2.75
C SER A 184 -11.99 2.27 3.99
N ASN A 185 -11.01 1.50 4.45
CA ASN A 185 -10.20 1.87 5.61
C ASN A 185 -9.49 3.20 5.43
N LEU A 186 -8.85 3.41 4.27
CA LEU A 186 -8.18 4.66 3.95
C LEU A 186 -9.17 5.84 3.92
N LEU A 187 -10.35 5.69 3.34
CA LEU A 187 -11.35 6.76 3.31
C LEU A 187 -11.96 7.05 4.69
N HIS A 188 -12.04 6.04 5.57
CA HIS A 188 -12.40 6.26 6.97
C HIS A 188 -11.34 7.08 7.73
N ILE A 189 -10.05 6.89 7.43
CA ILE A 189 -8.97 7.74 7.93
C ILE A 189 -9.17 9.18 7.46
N VAL A 190 -9.45 9.39 6.17
CA VAL A 190 -9.70 10.73 5.61
C VAL A 190 -10.90 11.42 6.29
N ASP A 191 -11.96 10.67 6.59
CA ASP A 191 -13.16 11.22 7.23
C ASP A 191 -12.95 11.61 8.70
N ALA A 192 -12.00 10.96 9.38
CA ALA A 192 -11.78 11.11 10.81
C ALA A 192 -10.66 12.08 11.18
N HIS A 193 -9.73 12.37 10.27
CA HIS A 193 -8.50 13.12 10.55
C HIS A 193 -8.35 14.36 9.67
N GLY A 194 -7.61 15.36 10.15
CA GLY A 194 -7.35 16.60 9.41
C GLY A 194 -6.47 16.37 8.17
N ARG A 195 -6.68 17.16 7.10
CA ARG A 195 -5.96 17.00 5.81
C ARG A 195 -4.44 16.98 5.96
N ASP A 196 -3.89 17.90 6.74
CA ASP A 196 -2.44 18.02 6.93
C ASP A 196 -1.89 16.86 7.77
N GLU A 197 -2.68 16.34 8.71
CA GLU A 197 -2.30 15.23 9.59
C GLU A 197 -2.14 13.90 8.86
N ILE A 198 -2.74 13.77 7.67
CA ILE A 198 -2.67 12.58 6.82
C ILE A 198 -1.78 12.77 5.59
N GLY A 199 -1.01 13.86 5.57
CA GLY A 199 -0.04 14.16 4.52
C GLY A 199 -0.58 15.00 3.35
N GLY A 200 -1.63 15.80 3.58
CA GLY A 200 -2.15 16.77 2.63
C GLY A 200 -3.13 16.16 1.63
N TRP A 201 -4.36 15.89 2.05
CA TRP A 201 -5.42 15.37 1.17
C TRP A 201 -5.94 16.41 0.17
N ARG A 202 -6.01 16.00 -1.10
CA ARG A 202 -6.36 16.85 -2.25
C ARG A 202 -7.31 16.18 -3.25
N LEU A 203 -7.70 14.91 -3.08
CA LEU A 203 -8.59 14.23 -4.04
C LEU A 203 -10.02 14.80 -4.07
N ASP A 204 -10.36 15.71 -3.15
CA ASP A 204 -11.62 16.47 -3.14
C ASP A 204 -11.49 17.88 -3.75
N GLU A 205 -10.32 18.23 -4.27
CA GLU A 205 -10.09 19.42 -5.11
C GLU A 205 -10.63 19.18 -6.53
N GLY A 206 -11.11 20.25 -7.18
CA GLY A 206 -11.61 20.17 -8.57
C GLY A 206 -10.48 20.27 -9.60
N GLY A 207 -10.70 19.68 -10.79
CA GLY A 207 -9.78 19.84 -11.93
C GLY A 207 -8.50 19.00 -11.84
N LEU A 208 -8.51 17.93 -11.05
CA LEU A 208 -7.36 17.04 -10.90
C LEU A 208 -7.03 16.31 -12.20
N GLN A 209 -5.74 16.22 -12.53
CA GLN A 209 -5.22 15.55 -13.72
C GLN A 209 -4.27 14.41 -13.35
N GLY A 210 -3.90 13.60 -14.35
CA GLY A 210 -2.99 12.47 -14.19
C GLY A 210 -3.49 11.44 -13.17
N ALA A 211 -2.57 10.89 -12.38
CA ALA A 211 -2.88 9.80 -11.46
C ALA A 211 -3.94 10.15 -10.39
N ARG A 212 -4.03 11.42 -9.97
CA ARG A 212 -5.07 11.88 -9.03
C ARG A 212 -6.45 11.88 -9.68
N GLY A 213 -6.57 12.51 -10.86
CA GLY A 213 -7.84 12.55 -11.61
C GLY A 213 -8.32 11.16 -12.01
N ASP A 214 -7.39 10.27 -12.37
CA ASP A 214 -7.70 8.86 -12.62
C ASP A 214 -8.20 8.14 -11.38
N ALA A 215 -7.54 8.31 -10.22
CA ALA A 215 -7.98 7.71 -8.97
C ALA A 215 -9.40 8.14 -8.60
N VAL A 216 -9.72 9.44 -8.70
CA VAL A 216 -11.08 9.95 -8.47
C VAL A 216 -12.09 9.24 -9.37
N ARG A 217 -11.83 9.18 -10.68
CA ARG A 217 -12.73 8.50 -11.64
C ARG A 217 -12.90 7.02 -11.31
N ILE A 218 -11.83 6.35 -10.91
CA ILE A 218 -11.88 4.94 -10.50
C ILE A 218 -12.74 4.76 -9.25
N LEU A 219 -12.56 5.61 -8.23
CA LEU A 219 -13.36 5.55 -7.01
C LEU A 219 -14.86 5.69 -7.32
N HIS A 220 -15.26 6.59 -8.22
CA HIS A 220 -16.65 6.71 -8.66
C HIS A 220 -17.14 5.48 -9.43
N GLN A 221 -16.29 4.83 -10.23
CA GLN A 221 -16.61 3.55 -10.89
C GLN A 221 -16.85 2.39 -9.90
N MET A 222 -16.41 2.52 -8.64
CA MET A 222 -16.69 1.53 -7.60
C MET A 222 -18.11 1.64 -7.04
N ILE A 223 -18.79 2.78 -7.17
CA ILE A 223 -20.10 2.97 -6.55
C ILE A 223 -21.15 1.96 -7.06
N PRO A 224 -21.31 1.73 -8.38
CA PRO A 224 -22.27 0.73 -8.86
C PRO A 224 -22.06 -0.69 -8.30
N PRO A 225 -20.86 -1.31 -8.35
CA PRO A 225 -20.66 -2.64 -7.78
C PRO A 225 -20.75 -2.68 -6.25
N ILE A 226 -20.41 -1.60 -5.52
CA ILE A 226 -20.63 -1.50 -4.07
C ILE A 226 -22.12 -1.58 -3.74
N ARG A 227 -22.97 -0.84 -4.48
CA ARG A 227 -24.43 -0.88 -4.32
C ARG A 227 -25.01 -2.25 -4.63
N ALA A 228 -24.50 -2.90 -5.69
CA ALA A 228 -24.92 -4.25 -6.06
C ALA A 228 -24.45 -5.34 -5.07
N GLY A 229 -23.46 -5.04 -4.21
CA GLY A 229 -22.95 -5.95 -3.20
C GLY A 229 -22.00 -7.04 -3.72
N SER A 230 -21.68 -7.02 -5.02
CA SER A 230 -20.83 -8.03 -5.67
C SER A 230 -19.34 -7.89 -5.37
N ALA A 231 -18.91 -6.75 -4.79
CA ALA A 231 -17.51 -6.43 -4.55
C ALA A 231 -17.20 -6.01 -3.10
N THR A 232 -18.08 -6.35 -2.14
CA THR A 232 -18.00 -5.82 -0.77
C THR A 232 -18.25 -6.93 0.26
N PRO A 233 -17.32 -7.16 1.21
CA PRO A 233 -17.52 -8.18 2.24
C PRO A 233 -18.65 -7.79 3.20
N PRO A 234 -19.28 -8.75 3.88
CA PRO A 234 -20.38 -8.48 4.81
C PRO A 234 -20.04 -7.48 5.93
N ALA A 235 -18.77 -7.43 6.35
CA ALA A 235 -18.31 -6.55 7.43
C ALA A 235 -18.24 -5.07 7.05
N LEU A 236 -18.37 -4.72 5.76
CA LEU A 236 -18.19 -3.35 5.28
C LEU A 236 -19.55 -2.67 5.06
N ASP A 237 -19.73 -1.48 5.64
CA ASP A 237 -20.90 -0.65 5.39
C ASP A 237 -20.81 -0.01 3.99
N ARG A 238 -21.54 -0.63 3.05
CA ARG A 238 -21.62 -0.20 1.64
C ARG A 238 -22.12 1.23 1.49
N ARG A 239 -23.10 1.64 2.30
CA ARG A 239 -23.69 2.98 2.21
C ARG A 239 -22.69 4.02 2.70
N LYS A 240 -22.01 3.74 3.81
CA LYS A 240 -20.96 4.62 4.33
C LYS A 240 -19.82 4.74 3.32
N LEU A 241 -19.34 3.65 2.73
CA LEU A 241 -18.27 3.71 1.72
C LEU A 241 -18.66 4.56 0.51
N GLU A 242 -19.87 4.42 -0.01
CA GLU A 242 -20.34 5.30 -1.09
C GLU A 242 -20.32 6.77 -0.67
N VAL A 243 -20.84 7.11 0.52
CA VAL A 243 -20.85 8.49 1.04
C VAL A 243 -19.43 9.03 1.13
N LEU A 244 -18.49 8.22 1.62
CA LEU A 244 -17.09 8.60 1.73
C LEU A 244 -16.45 8.88 0.36
N ILE A 245 -16.70 8.04 -0.64
CA ILE A 245 -16.22 8.27 -2.00
C ILE A 245 -16.75 9.62 -2.52
N ARG A 246 -18.06 9.86 -2.42
CA ARG A 246 -18.67 11.11 -2.91
C ARG A 246 -18.15 12.35 -2.18
N ARG A 247 -17.86 12.24 -0.89
CA ARG A 247 -17.39 13.34 -0.07
C ARG A 247 -15.94 13.69 -0.37
N TRP A 248 -15.09 12.68 -0.51
CA TRP A 248 -13.63 12.84 -0.50
C TRP A 248 -12.95 12.66 -1.86
N ALA A 249 -13.67 12.22 -2.89
CA ALA A 249 -13.20 12.17 -4.27
C ALA A 249 -14.13 13.01 -5.16
N ARG A 250 -13.73 14.23 -5.51
CA ARG A 250 -14.57 15.16 -6.30
C ARG A 250 -14.22 15.04 -7.78
N GLU A 251 -15.19 14.60 -8.59
CA GLU A 251 -15.11 14.66 -10.06
C GLU A 251 -15.10 16.09 -10.59
#